data_AF-A0A4Y7L3G7-F1
#
_entry.id   AF-A0A4Y7L3G7-F1
#
_cell.length_a   1.000
_cell.length_b   1.000
_cell.length_c   1.000
_cell.angle_alpha   90.00
_cell.angle_beta   90.00
_cell.angle_gamma   90.00
#
_symmetry.space_group_name_H-M   'P 1'
#
loop_
_entity.id
_entity.type
_entity.pdbx_description
1 polymer ?
#
loop_
_entity_poly.entity_id
_entity_poly.type
_entity_poly.pdbx_seq_one_letter_code
_entity_poly.pdbx_strand_id
1 'polypeptide(L)'
;MMMRIRGSGASPSWHSIPGITYKKDEHDIQDPCSVCLLNFEDGEDIRQLPLCKHYFHSPCIDMWLYSHSNCPLCRQKLVAQEEEGGGSPGVQISAREERNSPQ
;
A
#
# COMPACT_ATOMS: atom_id res chain seq x y z
N MET A 1 7.66 -32.23 -21.03
CA MET A 1 7.60 -30.78 -21.27
C MET A 1 8.42 -30.10 -20.19
N MET A 2 9.68 -29.74 -20.48
CA MET A 2 10.57 -29.08 -19.52
C MET A 2 10.26 -27.57 -19.49
N MET A 3 9.46 -27.11 -18.53
CA MET A 3 9.32 -25.66 -18.33
C MET A 3 10.58 -25.13 -17.63
N ARG A 4 11.52 -24.62 -18.43
CA ARG A 4 12.60 -23.77 -17.94
C ARG A 4 12.04 -22.39 -17.64
N ILE A 5 11.47 -22.18 -16.46
CA ILE A 5 11.28 -20.82 -15.95
C ILE A 5 12.54 -20.40 -15.21
N ARG A 6 13.41 -19.67 -15.91
CA ARG A 6 14.40 -18.79 -15.28
C ARG A 6 13.60 -17.68 -14.59
N GLY A 7 13.21 -17.91 -13.35
CA GLY A 7 12.81 -16.83 -12.46
C GLY A 7 14.06 -16.08 -12.03
N SER A 8 14.58 -15.22 -12.90
CA SER A 8 15.40 -14.11 -12.44
C SER A 8 14.50 -13.31 -11.50
N GLY A 9 14.64 -13.53 -10.20
CA GLY A 9 14.00 -12.73 -9.18
C GLY A 9 14.53 -11.31 -9.29
N ALA A 10 13.95 -10.53 -10.19
CA ALA A 10 14.13 -9.09 -10.17
C ALA A 10 13.54 -8.63 -8.85
N SER A 11 14.42 -8.23 -7.92
CA SER A 11 14.02 -7.72 -6.63
C SER A 11 12.99 -6.61 -6.86
N PRO A 12 11.81 -6.70 -6.23
CA PRO A 12 10.76 -5.73 -6.48
C PRO A 12 11.27 -4.34 -6.12
N SER A 13 10.98 -3.36 -6.97
CA SER A 13 11.62 -2.02 -6.93
C SER A 13 11.38 -1.24 -5.64
N TRP A 14 10.51 -1.71 -4.76
CA TRP A 14 10.29 -1.12 -3.44
C TRP A 14 11.45 -1.33 -2.45
N HIS A 15 12.31 -2.34 -2.68
CA HIS A 15 13.54 -2.54 -1.90
C HIS A 15 14.53 -1.37 -2.06
N SER A 16 14.41 -0.59 -3.15
CA SER A 16 15.24 0.59 -3.39
C SER A 16 14.77 1.83 -2.61
N ILE A 17 13.62 1.78 -1.94
CA ILE A 17 13.19 2.87 -1.08
C ILE A 17 14.12 2.91 0.15
N PRO A 18 14.66 4.06 0.55
CA PRO A 18 15.47 4.13 1.76
C PRO A 18 14.58 3.94 2.99
N GLY A 19 15.02 3.06 3.90
CA GLY A 19 14.49 3.02 5.26
C GLY A 19 15.12 4.15 6.08
N ILE A 20 14.32 4.78 6.93
CA ILE A 20 14.78 5.79 7.89
C ILE A 20 14.52 5.25 9.29
N THR A 21 15.42 5.52 10.22
CA THR A 21 15.19 5.19 11.63
C THR A 21 14.36 6.29 12.25
N TYR A 22 13.22 5.93 12.82
CA TYR A 22 12.38 6.89 13.54
C TYR A 22 13.09 7.37 14.79
N LYS A 23 13.09 8.69 14.96
CA LYS A 23 13.60 9.37 16.14
C LYS A 23 12.60 10.43 16.56
N LYS A 24 11.98 10.22 17.71
CA LYS A 24 10.96 11.11 18.26
C LYS A 24 11.44 12.56 18.43
N ASP A 25 12.72 12.76 18.72
CA ASP A 25 13.33 14.10 18.85
C ASP A 25 13.41 14.88 17.53
N GLU A 26 13.47 14.19 16.38
CA GLU A 26 13.66 14.82 15.07
C GLU A 26 12.37 14.82 14.22
N HIS A 27 11.51 13.83 14.39
CA HIS A 27 10.27 13.66 13.63
C HIS A 27 9.11 13.35 14.59
N ASP A 28 8.17 14.29 14.74
CA ASP A 28 6.90 14.07 15.44
C ASP A 28 5.87 13.51 14.45
N ILE A 29 5.83 12.19 14.31
CA ILE A 29 4.82 11.51 13.48
C ILE A 29 3.65 11.16 14.40
N GLN A 30 2.56 11.92 14.29
CA GLN A 30 1.37 11.73 15.13
C GLN A 30 0.49 10.58 14.66
N ASP A 31 0.51 10.28 13.36
CA ASP A 31 -0.28 9.19 12.78
C ASP A 31 0.38 7.83 13.05
N PRO A 32 -0.35 6.86 13.63
CA PRO A 32 0.15 5.50 13.80
C PRO A 32 0.26 4.79 12.44
N CYS A 33 1.05 3.73 12.39
CA CYS A 33 1.16 2.91 11.20
C CYS A 33 -0.20 2.29 10.84
N SER A 34 -0.81 2.65 9.70
CA SER A 34 -2.14 2.16 9.35
C SER A 34 -2.22 0.66 9.04
N VAL A 35 -1.10 -0.05 9.00
CA VAL A 35 -1.04 -1.50 8.77
C VAL A 35 -1.20 -2.27 10.08
N CYS A 36 -0.45 -1.89 11.12
CA CYS A 36 -0.48 -2.56 12.43
C CYS A 36 -1.22 -1.76 13.51
N LEU A 37 -1.62 -0.51 13.21
CA LEU A 37 -2.29 0.43 14.10
C LEU A 37 -1.50 0.78 15.37
N LEU A 38 -0.17 0.61 15.32
CA LEU A 38 0.76 0.93 16.40
C LEU A 38 1.45 2.27 16.13
N ASN A 39 1.76 3.00 17.21
CA ASN A 39 2.57 4.21 17.17
C ASN A 39 4.04 3.87 16.91
N PHE A 40 4.76 4.81 16.30
CA PHE A 40 6.19 4.69 16.06
C PHE A 40 6.99 4.97 17.33
N GLU A 41 7.92 4.07 17.66
CA GLU A 41 8.83 4.14 18.80
C GLU A 41 10.26 4.46 18.35
N ASP A 42 11.02 5.15 19.22
CA ASP A 42 12.39 5.54 18.89
C ASP A 42 13.27 4.33 18.57
N GLY A 43 14.03 4.44 17.48
CA GLY A 43 14.86 3.34 16.99
C GLY A 43 14.14 2.37 16.05
N GLU A 44 12.84 2.51 15.83
CA GLU A 44 12.14 1.70 14.84
C GLU A 44 12.51 2.06 13.40
N ASP A 45 12.63 1.04 12.55
CA ASP A 45 12.78 1.23 11.12
C ASP A 45 11.42 1.55 10.47
N ILE A 46 11.33 2.77 9.95
CA ILE A 46 10.17 3.22 9.19
C ILE A 46 10.58 3.52 7.76
N ARG A 47 9.60 3.52 6.87
CA ARG A 47 9.80 3.77 5.45
C ARG A 47 8.81 4.82 5.00
N GLN A 48 9.34 5.86 4.37
CA GLN A 48 8.54 6.91 3.76
C GLN A 48 8.34 6.62 2.28
N LEU A 49 7.09 6.66 1.83
CA LEU A 49 6.76 6.49 0.42
C LEU A 49 7.10 7.78 -0.36
N PRO A 50 7.87 7.73 -1.45
CA PRO A 50 8.35 8.94 -2.14
C PRO A 50 7.23 9.76 -2.81
N LEU A 51 6.11 9.12 -3.18
CA LEU A 51 5.03 9.77 -3.92
C LEU A 51 3.97 10.44 -3.03
N CYS A 52 3.66 9.85 -1.89
CA CYS A 52 2.62 10.35 -0.98
C CYS A 52 3.16 10.79 0.39
N LYS A 53 4.45 10.54 0.69
CA LYS A 53 5.14 10.92 1.92
C LYS A 53 4.56 10.32 3.21
N HIS A 54 3.71 9.29 3.12
CA HIS A 54 3.22 8.55 4.27
C HIS A 54 4.30 7.64 4.86
N TYR A 55 4.26 7.48 6.18
CA TYR A 55 5.20 6.69 6.97
C TYR A 55 4.56 5.38 7.43
N PHE A 56 5.35 4.31 7.41
CA PHE A 56 4.97 2.97 7.87
C PHE A 56 6.19 2.26 8.44
N HIS A 57 6.01 1.28 9.32
CA HIS A 57 7.12 0.40 9.70
C HIS A 57 7.66 -0.29 8.45
N SER A 58 8.98 -0.39 8.33
CA SER A 58 9.63 -1.08 7.22
C SER A 58 9.03 -2.48 7.03
N PRO A 59 8.88 -3.36 8.04
CA PRO A 59 8.26 -4.67 7.85
C PRO A 59 6.77 -4.60 7.46
N CYS A 60 6.02 -3.64 7.99
CA CYS A 60 4.59 -3.50 7.69
C CYS A 60 4.35 -3.15 6.22
N ILE A 61 5.11 -2.20 5.68
CA ILE A 61 4.97 -1.82 4.28
C ILE A 61 5.58 -2.87 3.34
N ASP A 62 6.67 -3.51 3.74
CA ASP A 62 7.32 -4.60 2.99
C ASP A 62 6.32 -5.74 2.69
N MET A 63 5.64 -6.24 3.74
CA MET A 63 4.59 -7.25 3.60
C MET A 63 3.42 -6.80 2.73
N TRP A 64 3.02 -5.53 2.82
CA TRP A 64 1.95 -4.99 1.98
C TRP A 64 2.36 -4.94 0.50
N LEU A 65 3.58 -4.48 0.22
CA LEU A 65 4.09 -4.32 -1.15
C LEU A 65 4.40 -5.64 -1.86
N TYR A 66 4.40 -6.77 -1.15
CA TYR A 66 4.40 -8.10 -1.79
C TYR A 66 3.10 -8.39 -2.54
N SER A 67 1.96 -7.90 -2.04
CA SER A 67 0.64 -8.14 -2.65
C SER A 67 0.11 -6.91 -3.40
N HIS A 68 0.47 -5.72 -2.93
CA HIS A 68 -0.13 -4.47 -3.35
C HIS A 68 0.90 -3.36 -3.48
N SER A 69 1.19 -2.92 -4.70
CA SER A 69 2.09 -1.78 -4.96
C SER A 69 1.42 -0.41 -4.75
N ASN A 70 0.59 -0.23 -3.73
CA ASN A 70 -0.13 1.02 -3.45
C ASN A 70 -0.05 1.43 -1.98
N CYS A 71 -0.25 2.71 -1.69
CA CYS A 71 -0.26 3.22 -0.34
C CYS A 71 -1.57 2.82 0.37
N PRO A 72 -1.55 2.17 1.55
CA PRO A 72 -2.77 1.79 2.26
C PRO A 72 -3.56 2.99 2.82
N LEU A 73 -2.95 4.18 2.98
CA LEU A 73 -3.69 5.39 3.40
C LEU A 73 -4.40 6.08 2.22
N CYS A 74 -3.68 6.36 1.13
CA CYS A 74 -4.19 7.20 0.05
C CYS A 74 -4.40 6.49 -1.28
N ARG A 75 -4.13 5.18 -1.35
CA ARG A 75 -4.24 4.34 -2.54
C ARG A 75 -3.32 4.75 -3.71
N GLN A 76 -2.37 5.67 -3.47
CA GLN A 76 -1.39 6.09 -4.47
C GLN A 76 -0.44 4.93 -4.81
N LYS A 77 -0.29 4.58 -6.09
CA LYS A 77 0.61 3.50 -6.53
C LYS A 77 2.08 3.90 -6.27
N LEU A 78 2.89 2.99 -5.77
CA LEU A 78 4.33 3.20 -5.51
C LEU A 78 5.23 2.99 -6.70
N VAL A 79 4.78 2.16 -7.64
CA VAL A 79 5.42 1.94 -8.92
C VAL A 79 4.35 2.14 -10.00
N ALA A 80 4.74 2.76 -11.11
CA ALA A 80 3.95 2.69 -12.32
C ALA A 80 4.07 1.26 -12.86
N GLN A 81 3.29 0.33 -12.31
CA GLN A 81 3.14 -0.99 -12.92
C GLN A 81 2.25 -0.85 -14.15
N GLU A 82 2.82 -1.13 -15.32
CA GLU A 82 2.10 -1.53 -16.53
C GLU A 82 1.09 -2.62 -16.17
N GLU A 83 -0.10 -2.46 -16.71
CA GLU A 83 -1.32 -3.06 -16.17
C GLU A 83 -1.44 -4.53 -16.59
N GLU A 84 -1.34 -5.45 -15.65
CA GLU A 84 -1.66 -6.87 -15.88
C GLU A 84 -2.62 -7.34 -14.78
N GLY A 85 -3.92 -7.14 -15.05
CA GLY A 85 -5.08 -7.92 -14.63
C GLY A 85 -5.30 -8.26 -13.15
N GLY A 86 -6.29 -7.63 -12.50
CA GLY A 86 -6.85 -8.21 -11.26
C GLY A 86 -7.76 -7.35 -10.39
N GLY A 87 -8.87 -6.83 -10.92
CA GLY A 87 -10.16 -6.76 -10.21
C GLY A 87 -10.38 -5.72 -9.11
N SER A 88 -10.94 -4.56 -9.48
CA SER A 88 -12.20 -4.00 -8.92
C SER A 88 -12.32 -2.52 -9.34
N PRO A 89 -13.50 -2.03 -9.73
CA PRO A 89 -14.50 -1.69 -8.71
C PRO A 89 -15.98 -1.81 -9.17
N GLY A 90 -16.90 -2.02 -8.24
CA GLY A 90 -18.32 -1.90 -8.58
C GLY A 90 -19.27 -2.29 -7.47
N VAL A 91 -19.39 -1.42 -6.46
CA VAL A 91 -20.50 -1.46 -5.50
C VAL A 91 -21.81 -1.32 -6.28
N GLN A 92 -22.69 -2.32 -6.23
CA GLN A 92 -24.07 -2.16 -6.70
C GLN A 92 -24.92 -1.75 -5.51
N ILE A 93 -25.01 -0.44 -5.29
CA ILE A 93 -26.13 0.12 -4.53
C ILE A 93 -27.38 0.02 -5.41
N SER A 94 -28.16 -1.04 -5.22
CA SER A 94 -29.51 -1.11 -5.79
C SER A 94 -30.46 -0.26 -4.94
N ALA A 95 -30.46 1.05 -5.18
CA ALA A 95 -31.60 1.89 -4.80
C ALA A 95 -32.74 1.60 -5.79
N ARG A 96 -33.69 0.76 -5.38
CA ARG A 96 -34.97 0.61 -6.09
C ARG A 96 -35.78 1.89 -5.95
N GLU A 97 -35.68 2.74 -6.97
CA GLU A 97 -36.64 3.81 -7.25
C GLU A 97 -37.92 3.18 -7.79
N GLU A 98 -38.92 3.01 -6.94
CA GLU A 98 -40.28 2.66 -7.38
C GLU A 98 -41.03 3.96 -7.66
N ARG A 99 -40.82 4.50 -8.87
CA ARG A 99 -41.68 5.54 -9.43
C ARG A 99 -42.98 4.90 -9.91
N ASN A 100 -44.07 5.40 -9.35
CA ASN A 100 -45.36 5.66 -10.01
C ASN A 100 -46.18 4.43 -10.45
N SER A 101 -47.21 4.11 -9.65
CA SER A 101 -48.40 3.44 -10.14
C SER A 101 -49.61 4.37 -9.92
N PRO A 102 -50.29 4.83 -10.99
CA PRO A 102 -51.64 5.38 -10.88
C PRO A 102 -52.65 4.23 -10.94
N GLN A 103 -53.43 4.05 -9.89
CA GLN A 103 -54.90 3.89 -9.92
C GLN A 103 -55.47 3.97 -8.51
#